data_AF-G4ZTQ7-F1
#
_entry.id   AF-G4ZTQ7-F1
#
_cell.length_a   1.000
_cell.length_b   1.000
_cell.length_c   1.000
_cell.angle_alpha   90.00
_cell.angle_beta   90.00
_cell.angle_gamma   90.00
#
_symmetry.space_group_name_H-M   'P 1'
#
loop_
_entity.id
_entity.type
_entity.pdbx_description
1 polymer ?
#
loop_
_entity_poly.entity_id
_entity_poly.type
_entity_poly.pdbx_seq_one_letter_code
_entity_poly.pdbx_strand_id
1 'polypeptide(L)'
;MVETNVKVYIACSSVLYLKFLLVTFIQGPKSFKSGSRPPEDAQLPMAEGREMDYGLVETKDKAVAKAREEVHRWQRIIANDLESIPFALFVFGGGILADSNDAVHASALIVYPHRSNCWFVGVAATLVGVVNAIVAIV
;
A
#
# COMPACT_ATOMS: atom_id res chain seq x y z
N MET A 1 -26.59 -14.74 -9.02
CA MET A 1 -25.73 -13.92 -9.90
C MET A 1 -25.08 -12.87 -9.03
N VAL A 2 -23.75 -12.80 -8.95
CA VAL A 2 -23.06 -11.78 -8.13
C VAL A 2 -23.21 -10.41 -8.79
N GLU A 3 -23.57 -9.40 -8.00
CA GLU A 3 -23.74 -8.02 -8.45
C GLU A 3 -22.47 -7.44 -9.08
N THR A 4 -22.64 -6.53 -10.02
CA THR A 4 -21.54 -5.94 -10.79
C THR A 4 -20.56 -5.20 -9.88
N ASN A 5 -21.05 -4.46 -8.87
CA ASN A 5 -20.22 -3.75 -7.89
C ASN A 5 -19.30 -4.68 -7.11
N VAL A 6 -19.82 -5.83 -6.67
CA VAL A 6 -19.05 -6.84 -5.94
C VAL A 6 -17.93 -7.40 -6.81
N LYS A 7 -18.19 -7.65 -8.10
CA LYS A 7 -17.16 -8.10 -9.05
C LYS A 7 -16.06 -7.07 -9.23
N VAL A 8 -16.44 -5.80 -9.41
CA VAL A 8 -15.48 -4.68 -9.56
C VAL A 8 -14.66 -4.51 -8.28
N TYR A 9 -15.30 -4.61 -7.12
CA TYR A 9 -14.65 -4.56 -5.81
C TYR A 9 -13.61 -5.66 -5.61
N ILE A 10 -13.96 -6.91 -5.90
CA ILE A 10 -13.04 -8.03 -5.77
C ILE A 10 -11.88 -7.89 -6.77
N ALA A 11 -12.15 -7.48 -8.01
CA ALA A 11 -11.10 -7.29 -9.01
C ALA A 11 -10.09 -6.20 -8.60
N CYS A 12 -10.57 -5.02 -8.22
CA CYS A 12 -9.70 -3.91 -7.80
C CYS A 12 -8.96 -4.19 -6.48
N SER A 13 -9.63 -4.79 -5.48
CA SER A 13 -8.97 -5.17 -4.23
C SER A 13 -7.87 -6.21 -4.43
N SER A 14 -8.10 -7.19 -5.32
CA SER A 14 -7.09 -8.19 -5.68
C SER A 14 -5.87 -7.56 -6.35
N VAL A 15 -6.07 -6.61 -7.28
CA VAL A 15 -4.98 -5.88 -7.95
C VAL A 15 -4.18 -5.04 -6.94
N LEU A 16 -4.86 -4.34 -6.03
CA LEU A 16 -4.21 -3.54 -4.99
C LEU A 16 -3.42 -4.40 -4.00
N TYR A 17 -3.95 -5.57 -3.64
CA TYR A 17 -3.26 -6.51 -2.77
C TYR A 17 -2.02 -7.10 -3.46
N LEU A 18 -2.14 -7.46 -4.74
CA LEU A 18 -1.01 -7.95 -5.52
C LEU A 18 0.08 -6.87 -5.64
N LYS A 19 -0.28 -5.60 -5.86
CA LYS A 19 0.66 -4.48 -5.81
C LYS A 19 1.39 -4.45 -4.46
N PHE A 20 0.67 -4.50 -3.34
CA PHE A 20 1.27 -4.48 -2.00
C PHE A 20 2.26 -5.64 -1.81
N LEU A 21 1.90 -6.85 -2.24
CA LEU A 21 2.80 -8.01 -2.19
C LEU A 21 4.08 -7.76 -3.02
N LEU A 22 3.97 -7.30 -4.26
CA LEU A 22 5.14 -7.03 -5.09
C LEU A 22 6.07 -5.97 -4.46
N VAL A 23 5.51 -4.90 -3.90
CA VAL A 23 6.30 -3.83 -3.28
C VAL A 23 7.04 -4.34 -2.03
N THR A 24 6.38 -5.14 -1.18
CA THR A 24 7.00 -5.75 0.00
C THR A 24 8.08 -6.77 -0.36
N PHE A 25 7.88 -7.57 -1.42
CA PHE A 25 8.93 -8.47 -1.94
C PHE A 25 10.16 -7.70 -2.44
N ILE A 26 9.99 -6.54 -3.06
CA ILE A 26 11.12 -5.70 -3.52
C ILE A 26 11.85 -5.06 -2.33
N GLN A 27 11.12 -4.62 -1.30
CA GLN A 27 11.70 -4.00 -0.11
C GLN A 27 12.55 -4.99 0.71
N GLY A 28 12.13 -6.25 0.78
CA GLY A 28 12.75 -7.29 1.59
C GLY A 28 14.27 -7.35 1.43
N PRO A 29 14.80 -7.71 0.25
CA PRO A 29 16.23 -7.79 -0.04
C PRO A 29 16.96 -6.45 0.08
N LYS A 30 16.30 -5.33 -0.24
CA LYS A 30 16.90 -4.00 -0.09
C LYS A 30 17.19 -3.67 1.39
N SER A 31 16.31 -4.11 2.28
CA SER A 31 16.45 -3.91 3.74
C SER A 31 17.62 -4.72 4.34
N PHE A 32 17.99 -5.84 3.72
CA PHE A 32 19.22 -6.58 4.08
C PHE A 32 20.48 -5.79 3.68
N LYS A 33 20.49 -5.21 2.48
CA LYS A 33 21.63 -4.40 1.99
C LYS A 33 21.85 -3.11 2.79
N SER A 34 20.82 -2.51 3.36
CA SER A 34 20.94 -1.29 4.17
C SER A 34 21.36 -1.54 5.62
N GLY A 35 21.35 -2.79 6.09
CA GLY A 35 21.51 -3.12 7.53
C GLY A 35 20.37 -2.56 8.38
N SER A 36 19.20 -2.29 7.78
CA SER A 36 18.04 -1.71 8.47
C SER A 36 17.10 -2.76 9.06
N ARG A 37 17.52 -4.02 9.03
CA ARG A 37 16.81 -5.15 9.64
C ARG A 37 17.15 -5.24 11.14
N PRO A 38 16.31 -5.93 11.90
CA PRO A 38 16.59 -6.24 13.29
C PRO A 38 17.86 -7.10 13.46
N PRO A 39 18.54 -7.06 14.61
CA PRO A 39 19.76 -7.82 14.85
C PRO A 39 19.56 -9.33 14.83
N GLU A 40 18.36 -9.86 15.10
CA GLU A 40 18.05 -11.29 15.00
C GLU A 40 18.17 -11.83 13.55
N ASP A 41 17.95 -10.97 12.55
CA ASP A 41 18.04 -11.33 11.14
C ASP A 41 19.50 -11.42 10.66
N ALA A 42 20.49 -11.03 11.48
CA ALA A 42 21.91 -11.03 11.12
C ALA A 42 22.48 -12.44 10.90
N GLN A 43 21.81 -13.45 11.47
CA GLN A 43 22.17 -14.87 11.31
C GLN A 43 21.68 -15.45 9.98
N LEU A 44 20.85 -14.71 9.22
CA LEU A 44 20.35 -15.18 7.93
C LEU A 44 21.45 -15.13 6.87
N PRO A 45 21.49 -16.09 5.94
CA PRO A 45 22.50 -16.10 4.87
C PRO A 45 22.42 -14.86 3.96
N MET A 46 21.26 -14.19 3.93
CA MET A 46 21.01 -12.95 3.19
C MET A 46 21.64 -11.70 3.83
N ALA A 47 22.10 -11.81 5.08
CA ALA A 47 22.77 -10.73 5.80
C ALA A 47 24.20 -10.48 5.29
N GLU A 48 24.82 -11.46 4.62
CA GLU A 48 26.21 -11.39 4.12
C GLU A 48 27.22 -10.92 5.19
N GLY A 49 26.98 -11.26 6.47
CA GLY A 49 27.83 -10.84 7.60
C GLY A 49 27.77 -9.35 7.93
N ARG A 50 26.78 -8.62 7.42
CA ARG A 50 26.57 -7.19 7.68
C ARG A 50 25.92 -6.96 9.04
N GLU A 51 26.38 -5.93 9.75
CA GLU A 51 25.78 -5.51 11.02
C GLU A 51 24.36 -4.98 10.80
N MET A 52 23.42 -5.44 11.62
CA MET A 52 21.99 -5.15 11.51
C MET A 52 21.52 -4.43 12.76
N ASP A 53 21.45 -3.10 12.68
CA ASP A 53 21.18 -2.25 13.85
C ASP A 53 19.95 -1.36 13.64
N TYR A 54 18.94 -1.85 12.89
CA TYR A 54 17.83 -1.02 12.42
C TYR A 54 18.27 0.21 11.59
N GLY A 55 19.54 0.25 11.16
CA GLY A 55 20.15 1.42 10.55
C GLY A 55 20.42 2.59 11.51
N LEU A 56 20.41 2.36 12.83
CA LEU A 56 20.63 3.38 13.86
C LEU A 56 22.10 3.77 14.04
N VAL A 57 23.02 2.84 13.74
CA VAL A 57 24.46 3.12 13.79
C VAL A 57 24.88 3.88 12.54
N GLU A 58 25.54 5.02 12.72
CA GLU A 58 26.10 5.80 11.62
C GLU A 58 27.30 5.06 11.00
N THR A 59 27.16 4.70 9.72
CA THR A 59 28.23 4.05 8.96
C THR A 59 28.91 5.09 8.05
N LYS A 60 30.24 5.14 8.04
CA LYS A 60 31.01 6.03 7.16
C LYS A 60 30.98 5.60 5.68
N ASP A 61 30.46 4.40 5.40
CA ASP A 61 30.35 3.85 4.05
C ASP A 61 29.20 4.49 3.26
N LYS A 62 29.58 5.25 2.23
CA LYS A 62 28.64 5.90 1.29
C LYS A 62 27.69 4.91 0.60
N ALA A 63 28.11 3.66 0.42
CA ALA A 63 27.29 2.61 -0.18
C ALA A 63 26.11 2.19 0.73
N VAL A 64 26.36 2.10 2.05
CA VAL A 64 25.33 1.77 3.05
C VAL A 64 24.36 2.94 3.21
N ALA A 65 24.87 4.17 3.24
CA ALA A 65 24.04 5.37 3.28
C ALA A 65 23.08 5.45 2.09
N LYS A 66 23.57 5.22 0.86
CA LYS A 66 22.72 5.19 -0.35
C LYS A 66 21.70 4.04 -0.32
N ALA A 67 22.09 2.86 0.18
CA ALA A 67 21.15 1.75 0.34
C ALA A 67 20.04 2.08 1.36
N ARG A 68 20.35 2.82 2.44
CA ARG A 68 19.37 3.31 3.41
C ARG A 68 18.39 4.31 2.81
N GLU A 69 18.85 5.25 1.99
CA GLU A 69 17.97 6.18 1.26
C GLU A 69 16.98 5.44 0.37
N GLU A 70 17.46 4.44 -0.38
CA GLU A 70 16.60 3.61 -1.21
C GLU A 70 15.56 2.87 -0.38
N VAL A 71 15.96 2.22 0.71
CA VAL A 71 15.03 1.50 1.60
C VAL A 71 14.01 2.44 2.22
N HIS A 72 14.42 3.62 2.67
CA HIS A 72 13.53 4.63 3.19
C HIS A 72 12.47 5.05 2.15
N ARG A 73 12.86 5.19 0.88
CA ARG A 73 11.91 5.45 -0.21
C ARG A 73 10.86 4.34 -0.33
N TRP A 74 11.28 3.08 -0.30
CA TRP A 74 10.35 1.93 -0.38
C TRP A 74 9.47 1.81 0.86
N GLN A 75 9.99 2.08 2.05
CA GLN A 75 9.21 2.14 3.29
C GLN A 75 8.10 3.20 3.21
N ARG A 76 8.40 4.38 2.65
CA ARG A 76 7.40 5.44 2.44
C ARG A 76 6.29 5.02 1.47
N ILE A 77 6.61 4.26 0.42
CA ILE A 77 5.62 3.73 -0.52
C ILE A 77 4.68 2.76 0.20
N ILE A 78 5.25 1.84 1.00
CA ILE A 78 4.48 0.83 1.73
C ILE A 78 3.63 1.46 2.83
N ALA A 79 4.19 2.39 3.61
CA ALA A 79 3.45 3.12 4.63
C ALA A 79 2.25 3.87 4.01
N ASN A 80 2.47 4.55 2.88
CA ASN A 80 1.39 5.23 2.16
C ASN A 80 0.32 4.26 1.63
N ASP A 81 0.70 3.07 1.15
CA ASP A 81 -0.23 2.03 0.73
C ASP A 81 -1.03 1.49 1.95
N LEU A 82 -0.40 1.29 3.11
CA LEU A 82 -1.03 0.82 4.35
C LEU A 82 -1.94 1.86 5.01
N GLU A 83 -1.62 3.15 4.90
CA GLU A 83 -2.45 4.24 5.43
C GLU A 83 -3.71 4.48 4.59
N SER A 84 -3.84 3.83 3.43
CA SER A 84 -4.90 4.20 2.48
C SER A 84 -5.69 3.07 1.89
N ILE A 85 -5.04 2.00 1.42
CA ILE A 85 -5.72 0.88 0.79
C ILE A 85 -6.72 0.25 1.77
N PRO A 86 -6.38 -0.03 3.05
CA PRO A 86 -7.35 -0.58 4.00
C PRO A 86 -8.55 0.33 4.24
N PHE A 87 -8.33 1.63 4.41
CA PHE A 87 -9.42 2.60 4.61
C PHE A 87 -10.31 2.74 3.37
N ALA A 88 -9.72 2.76 2.17
CA ALA A 88 -10.47 2.81 0.93
C ALA A 88 -11.32 1.55 0.75
N LEU A 89 -10.72 0.36 0.91
CA LEU A 89 -11.45 -0.91 0.82
C LEU A 89 -12.57 -1.00 1.86
N PHE A 90 -12.34 -0.49 3.08
CA PHE A 90 -13.38 -0.42 4.10
C PHE A 90 -14.56 0.48 3.67
N VAL A 91 -14.28 1.68 3.15
CA VAL A 91 -15.31 2.61 2.65
C VAL A 91 -16.08 2.01 1.48
N PHE A 92 -15.39 1.45 0.49
CA PHE A 92 -16.04 0.85 -0.67
C PHE A 92 -16.80 -0.43 -0.29
N GLY A 93 -16.26 -1.27 0.59
CA GLY A 93 -16.99 -2.42 1.15
C GLY A 93 -18.28 -2.00 1.86
N GLY A 94 -18.23 -0.93 2.66
CA GLY A 94 -19.42 -0.34 3.29
C GLY A 94 -20.44 0.19 2.28
N GLY A 95 -19.99 0.83 1.20
CA GLY A 95 -20.86 1.32 0.13
C GLY A 95 -21.60 0.19 -0.62
N ILE A 96 -21.02 -1.00 -0.72
CA ILE A 96 -21.71 -2.18 -1.28
C ILE A 96 -22.81 -2.65 -0.33
N LEU A 97 -22.53 -2.68 0.99
CA LEU A 97 -23.52 -3.08 1.99
C LEU A 97 -24.69 -2.09 2.11
N ALA A 98 -24.46 -0.82 1.77
CA ALA A 98 -25.46 0.23 1.76
C ALA A 98 -26.28 0.30 0.45
N ASP A 99 -26.08 -0.63 -0.50
CA ASP A 99 -26.74 -0.65 -1.81
C ASP A 99 -26.58 0.69 -2.57
N SER A 100 -25.37 1.24 -2.55
CA SER A 100 -25.04 2.53 -3.17
C SER A 100 -24.98 2.46 -4.70
N ASN A 101 -25.13 3.61 -5.38
CA ASN A 101 -25.19 3.68 -6.84
C ASN A 101 -23.98 3.02 -7.53
N ASP A 102 -24.26 1.98 -8.33
CA ASP A 102 -23.28 1.13 -9.02
C ASP A 102 -22.30 1.90 -9.91
N ALA A 103 -22.79 2.87 -10.69
CA ALA A 103 -21.98 3.57 -11.67
C ALA A 103 -20.94 4.48 -11.00
N VAL A 104 -21.37 5.18 -9.93
CA VAL A 104 -20.48 6.04 -9.13
C VAL A 104 -19.50 5.17 -8.33
N HIS A 105 -19.96 4.05 -7.81
CA HIS A 105 -19.13 3.12 -7.06
C HIS A 105 -18.00 2.52 -7.93
N ALA A 106 -18.37 1.96 -9.08
CA ALA A 106 -17.40 1.33 -9.99
C ALA A 106 -16.39 2.33 -10.54
N SER A 107 -16.83 3.54 -10.92
CA SER A 107 -15.94 4.58 -11.43
C SER A 107 -14.95 5.07 -10.36
N ALA A 108 -15.42 5.33 -9.13
CA ALA A 108 -14.54 5.74 -8.03
C ALA A 108 -13.49 4.66 -7.71
N LEU A 109 -13.87 3.39 -7.75
CA LEU A 109 -12.96 2.28 -7.46
C LEU A 109 -11.89 2.08 -8.56
N ILE A 110 -12.25 2.28 -9.82
CA ILE A 110 -11.31 2.22 -10.96
C ILE A 110 -10.33 3.39 -10.91
N VAL A 111 -10.77 4.56 -10.46
CA VAL A 111 -9.91 5.75 -10.34
C VAL A 111 -8.95 5.64 -9.15
N TYR A 112 -9.33 4.95 -8.09
CA TYR A 112 -8.56 4.86 -6.85
C TYR A 112 -7.09 4.39 -7.04
N PRO A 113 -6.76 3.35 -7.83
CA PRO A 113 -5.38 2.97 -8.13
C PRO A 113 -4.49 4.08 -8.73
N HIS A 114 -5.08 5.08 -9.42
CA HIS A 114 -4.34 6.24 -9.94
C HIS A 114 -3.81 7.16 -8.83
N ARG A 115 -4.16 6.91 -7.56
CA ARG A 115 -3.49 7.46 -6.36
C ARG A 115 -1.97 7.35 -6.45
N SER A 116 -1.44 6.28 -7.06
CA SER A 116 0.00 6.08 -7.18
C SER A 116 0.71 7.20 -7.95
N ASN A 117 -0.01 7.92 -8.83
CA ASN A 117 0.53 9.04 -9.62
C ASN A 117 0.19 10.40 -8.98
N CYS A 118 -0.97 10.51 -8.33
CA CYS A 118 -1.42 11.72 -7.63
C CYS A 118 -2.19 11.36 -6.36
N TRP A 119 -1.62 11.64 -5.19
CA TRP A 119 -2.25 11.36 -3.89
C TRP A 119 -3.68 11.94 -3.77
N PHE A 120 -3.88 13.17 -4.27
CA PHE A 120 -5.18 13.85 -4.27
C PHE A 120 -6.28 13.10 -5.01
N VAL A 121 -5.95 12.41 -6.11
CA VAL A 121 -6.94 11.67 -6.91
C VAL A 121 -7.49 10.49 -6.11
N GLY A 122 -6.63 9.80 -5.37
CA GLY A 122 -7.05 8.70 -4.49
C GLY A 122 -7.96 9.17 -3.37
N VAL A 123 -7.62 10.29 -2.72
CA VAL A 123 -8.43 10.87 -1.64
C VAL A 123 -9.79 11.33 -2.16
N ALA A 124 -9.83 12.00 -3.31
CA ALA A 124 -11.08 12.41 -3.94
C ALA A 124 -11.98 11.20 -4.25
N ALA A 125 -11.42 10.12 -4.80
CA ALA A 125 -12.16 8.90 -5.08
C ALA A 125 -12.76 8.26 -3.81
N THR A 126 -12.00 8.24 -2.70
CA THR A 126 -12.53 7.74 -1.42
C THR A 126 -13.64 8.62 -0.86
N LEU A 127 -13.53 9.95 -0.99
CA LEU A 127 -14.58 10.87 -0.54
C LEU A 127 -15.87 10.72 -1.36
N VAL A 128 -15.75 10.53 -2.68
CA VAL A 128 -16.89 10.21 -3.55
C VAL A 128 -17.55 8.91 -3.10
N GLY A 129 -16.76 7.88 -2.77
CA GLY A 129 -17.28 6.63 -2.22
C GLY A 129 -18.05 6.82 -0.91
N VAL A 130 -17.51 7.61 0.03
CA VAL A 130 -18.19 7.95 1.30
C VAL A 130 -19.51 8.67 1.04
N VAL A 131 -19.51 9.72 0.20
CA VAL A 131 -20.72 10.50 -0.10
C VAL A 131 -21.77 9.60 -0.74
N ASN A 132 -21.39 8.74 -1.68
CA ASN A 132 -22.31 7.81 -2.34
C ASN A 132 -22.93 6.82 -1.34
N ALA A 133 -22.15 6.32 -0.38
CA ALA A 133 -22.65 5.43 0.66
C ALA A 133 -23.60 6.16 1.63
N ILE A 134 -23.30 7.40 2.02
CA ILE A 134 -24.17 8.19 2.90
C ILE A 134 -25.51 8.51 2.22
N VAL A 135 -25.46 8.94 0.95
CA VAL A 135 -26.68 9.25 0.17
C VAL A 135 -27.58 8.02 -0.02
N ALA A 136 -27.02 6.82 -0.03
CA ALA A 136 -27.81 5.59 -0.14
C ALA A 136 -28.58 5.23 1.14
N ILE A 137 -28.13 5.73 2.30
CA ILE A 137 -28.72 5.42 3.62
C ILE A 137 -29.75 6.48 4.06
N VAL A 138 -29.66 7.70 3.52
CA VAL A 138 -30.54 8.85 3.84
C VAL A 138 -31.70 8.92 2.86
#